data_AF-A0A435UFJ0-F1
#
_entry.id   AF-A0A435UFJ0-F1
#
_cell.length_a   1.000
_cell.length_b   1.000
_cell.length_c   1.000
_cell.angle_alpha   90.00
_cell.angle_beta   90.00
_cell.angle_gamma   90.00
#
_symmetry.space_group_name_H-M   'P 1'
#
loop_
_entity.id
_entity.type
_entity.pdbx_description
1 polymer ?
#
loop_
_entity_poly.entity_id
_entity_poly.type
_entity_poly.pdbx_seq_one_letter_code
_entity_poly.pdbx_strand_id
1 'polypeptide(L)'
;MRSVLCYGDSNTHGQIPGRGPLERYGPGERWPGILRSQLGPDWYVIEEGLSGRTTVHDDPIEGAHKNGRTYLRPCLQSHATLDLVIIMLGTNDLKIRFNKPPSEVAMGIGCLVYD
;
A
#
# COMPACT_ATOMS: atom_id res chain seq x y z
N MET A 1 -2.84 23.09 3.23
CA MET A 1 -2.26 21.82 3.70
C MET A 1 -2.29 20.87 2.53
N ARG A 2 -1.14 20.33 2.12
CA ARG A 2 -1.04 19.37 1.02
C ARG A 2 -1.25 17.96 1.54
N SER A 3 -1.82 17.06 0.76
CA SER A 3 -2.10 15.68 1.16
C SER A 3 -1.31 14.67 0.33
N VAL A 4 -0.72 13.69 1.00
CA VAL A 4 -0.06 12.55 0.36
C VAL A 4 -0.64 11.25 0.88
N LEU A 5 -1.05 10.38 -0.04
CA LEU A 5 -1.51 9.04 0.25
C LEU A 5 -0.37 8.03 0.07
N CYS A 6 -0.04 7.28 1.12
CA CYS A 6 0.89 6.16 1.07
C CYS A 6 0.12 4.84 0.93
N TYR A 7 -0.03 4.36 -0.29
CA TYR A 7 -0.77 3.15 -0.63
C TYR A 7 0.16 1.95 -0.77
N GLY A 8 0.01 0.92 0.07
CA GLY A 8 0.91 -0.24 0.00
C GLY A 8 0.53 -1.46 0.81
N ASP A 9 1.51 -2.34 1.01
CA ASP A 9 1.37 -3.62 1.70
C ASP A 9 1.80 -3.57 3.18
N SER A 10 2.28 -4.69 3.72
CA SER A 10 2.81 -4.82 5.08
C SER A 10 3.99 -3.88 5.35
N ASN A 11 4.77 -3.54 4.33
CA ASN A 11 5.89 -2.60 4.46
C ASN A 11 5.39 -1.17 4.72
N THR A 12 4.25 -0.79 4.12
CA THR A 12 3.58 0.49 4.39
C THR A 12 2.79 0.45 5.70
N HIS A 13 2.18 -0.69 6.03
CA HIS A 13 1.53 -0.88 7.32
C HIS A 13 2.52 -0.77 8.50
N GLY A 14 3.78 -1.16 8.27
CA GLY A 14 4.82 -1.24 9.27
C GLY A 14 4.75 -2.52 10.09
N GLN A 15 4.37 -3.66 9.49
CA GLN A 15 4.31 -4.93 10.20
C GLN A 15 5.72 -5.34 10.71
N ILE A 16 5.81 -5.78 11.96
CA ILE A 16 7.10 -6.17 12.56
C ILE A 16 7.42 -7.62 12.16
N PRO A 17 8.60 -7.91 11.56
CA PRO A 17 9.00 -9.27 11.23
C PRO A 17 9.05 -10.19 12.46
N GLY A 18 8.55 -11.42 12.31
CA GLY A 18 8.57 -12.43 13.38
C GLY A 18 7.55 -12.22 14.50
N ARG A 19 6.63 -11.27 14.34
CA ARG A 19 5.59 -10.94 15.33
C ARG A 19 4.18 -11.20 14.82
N GLY A 20 3.19 -10.99 15.68
CA GLY A 20 1.78 -11.15 15.33
C GLY A 20 1.35 -10.21 14.18
N PRO A 21 0.29 -10.57 13.43
CA PRO A 21 -0.15 -9.80 12.26
C PRO A 21 -0.71 -8.41 12.58
N LEU A 22 -1.04 -8.15 13.86
CA LEU A 22 -1.54 -6.88 14.36
C LEU A 22 -0.43 -6.05 15.03
N GLU A 23 0.76 -6.61 15.21
CA GLU A 23 1.90 -5.88 15.76
C GLU A 23 2.59 -5.09 14.64
N ARG A 24 2.67 -3.78 14.85
CA ARG A 24 3.26 -2.86 13.89
C ARG A 24 4.15 -1.84 14.56
N TYR A 25 5.14 -1.35 13.81
CA TYR A 25 5.99 -0.23 14.18
C TYR A 25 5.18 1.00 14.58
N GLY A 26 5.71 1.74 15.55
CA GLY A 26 5.10 2.95 16.05
C GLY A 26 4.97 4.04 14.97
N PRO A 27 4.13 5.07 15.20
CA PRO A 27 3.90 6.14 14.22
C PRO A 27 5.12 6.98 13.84
N GLY A 28 6.23 6.90 14.57
CA GLY A 28 7.49 7.56 14.22
C GLY A 28 8.52 6.63 13.58
N GLU A 29 8.22 5.33 13.49
CA GLU A 29 9.17 4.29 13.05
C GLU A 29 8.84 3.75 11.66
N ARG A 30 7.54 3.62 11.35
CA ARG A 30 7.11 3.22 10.00
C ARG A 30 7.34 4.36 9.00
N TRP A 31 7.67 4.00 7.76
CA TRP A 31 8.14 4.96 6.76
C TRP A 31 7.15 6.10 6.45
N PRO A 32 5.80 5.92 6.45
CA PRO A 32 4.90 7.06 6.27
C PRO A 32 4.97 8.06 7.43
N GLY A 33 5.23 7.57 8.64
CA GLY A 33 5.43 8.36 9.84
C GLY A 33 6.72 9.19 9.80
N ILE A 34 7.80 8.59 9.28
CA ILE A 34 9.07 9.27 9.00
C ILE A 34 8.89 10.29 7.87
N LEU A 35 8.17 9.93 6.80
CA LEU A 35 7.85 10.86 5.72
C LEU A 35 7.13 12.10 6.25
N ARG A 36 6.12 11.91 7.10
CA ARG A 36 5.38 13.00 7.74
C ARG A 36 6.30 13.92 8.56
N SER A 37 7.22 13.36 9.35
CA SER A 37 8.13 14.19 10.16
C SER A 37 9.11 14.99 9.30
N GLN A 38 9.55 14.43 8.18
CA GLN A 38 10.46 15.10 7.23
C GLN A 38 9.75 16.17 6.38
N LEU A 39 8.51 15.93 5.96
CA LEU A 39 7.72 16.90 5.19
C LEU A 39 7.26 18.10 6.01
N GLY A 40 7.06 17.91 7.32
CA GLY A 40 6.66 18.97 8.23
C GLY A 40 5.14 19.28 8.21
N PRO A 41 4.72 20.34 8.92
CA PRO A 41 3.31 20.59 9.25
C PRO A 41 2.43 20.99 8.07
N ASP A 42 3.02 21.38 6.93
CA ASP A 42 2.27 21.76 5.73
C ASP A 42 1.69 20.55 4.98
N TRP A 43 2.10 19.34 5.37
CA TRP A 43 1.69 18.08 4.75
C TRP A 43 0.86 17.20 5.68
N TYR A 44 -0.20 16.64 5.13
CA TYR A 44 -1.04 15.61 5.72
C TYR A 44 -0.73 14.27 5.07
N VAL A 45 -0.17 13.33 5.83
CA VAL A 45 0.20 11.99 5.35
C VAL A 45 -0.88 10.99 5.73
N ILE A 46 -1.45 10.33 4.73
CA ILE A 46 -2.48 9.30 4.86
C ILE A 46 -1.82 7.94 4.66
N GLU A 47 -2.04 7.02 5.61
CA GLU A 47 -1.42 5.69 5.61
C GLU A 47 -2.43 4.62 5.21
N GLU A 48 -2.34 4.10 3.98
CA GLU A 48 -3.20 3.03 3.47
C GLU A 48 -2.35 1.78 3.20
N GLY A 49 -1.74 1.26 4.27
CA GLY A 49 -0.96 0.01 4.26
C GLY A 49 -1.78 -1.19 4.72
N LEU A 50 -1.88 -2.22 3.88
CA LEU A 50 -2.59 -3.47 4.17
C LEU A 50 -1.68 -4.68 3.93
N SER A 51 -1.31 -5.39 5.01
CA SER A 51 -0.53 -6.61 4.89
C SER A 51 -1.16 -7.62 3.92
N GLY A 52 -0.34 -8.19 3.05
CA GLY A 52 -0.77 -9.13 2.01
C GLY A 52 -1.32 -8.50 0.73
N ARG A 53 -1.49 -7.16 0.66
CA ARG A 53 -2.02 -6.49 -0.51
C ARG A 53 -1.17 -6.77 -1.76
N THR A 54 -1.83 -7.17 -2.84
CA THR A 54 -1.24 -7.38 -4.17
C THR A 54 -1.54 -6.17 -5.06
N THR A 55 -0.99 -6.14 -6.27
CA THR A 55 -1.38 -5.12 -7.26
C THR A 55 -2.83 -5.32 -7.72
N VAL A 56 -3.10 -6.39 -8.47
CA VAL A 56 -4.38 -6.61 -9.17
C VAL A 56 -5.01 -7.98 -8.89
N HIS A 57 -4.49 -8.73 -7.91
CA HIS A 57 -4.85 -10.13 -7.70
C HIS A 57 -5.69 -10.34 -6.43
N ASP A 58 -6.80 -11.05 -6.58
CA ASP A 58 -7.50 -11.64 -5.44
C ASP A 58 -6.63 -12.76 -4.87
N ASP A 59 -6.31 -12.71 -3.56
CA ASP A 59 -5.56 -13.78 -2.91
C ASP A 59 -6.54 -14.90 -2.48
N PRO A 60 -6.43 -16.13 -3.01
CA PRO A 60 -7.37 -17.20 -2.67
C PRO A 60 -7.21 -17.72 -1.23
N ILE A 61 -6.11 -17.38 -0.54
CA ILE A 61 -5.85 -17.79 0.84
C ILE A 61 -6.04 -16.64 1.81
N GLU A 62 -5.49 -15.46 1.50
CA GLU A 62 -5.59 -14.29 2.38
C GLU A 62 -6.84 -13.44 2.15
N GLY A 63 -7.57 -13.70 1.06
CA GLY A 63 -8.87 -13.13 0.72
C GLY A 63 -8.83 -12.15 -0.45
N ALA A 64 -9.94 -12.06 -1.18
CA ALA A 64 -10.10 -11.16 -2.34
C ALA A 64 -9.90 -9.67 -2.00
N HIS A 65 -10.14 -9.28 -0.74
CA HIS A 65 -9.90 -7.93 -0.24
C HIS A 65 -8.41 -7.50 -0.26
N LYS A 66 -7.48 -8.42 -0.54
CA LYS A 66 -6.06 -8.12 -0.76
C LYS A 66 -5.77 -7.52 -2.14
N ASN A 67 -6.74 -7.52 -3.06
CA ASN A 67 -6.59 -6.90 -4.37
C ASN A 67 -6.51 -5.38 -4.24
N GLY A 68 -5.33 -4.81 -4.52
CA GLY A 68 -5.10 -3.37 -4.45
C GLY A 68 -6.02 -2.59 -5.40
N ARG A 69 -6.14 -3.05 -6.65
CA ARG A 69 -6.98 -2.39 -7.66
C ARG A 69 -8.44 -2.25 -7.22
N THR A 70 -9.01 -3.33 -6.67
CA THR A 70 -10.40 -3.34 -6.19
C THR A 70 -10.66 -2.29 -5.10
N TYR A 71 -9.68 -2.04 -4.22
CA TYR A 71 -9.83 -1.09 -3.12
C TYR A 71 -9.37 0.34 -3.47
N LEU A 72 -8.51 0.50 -4.47
CA LEU A 72 -7.88 1.79 -4.78
C LEU A 72 -8.89 2.90 -5.06
N ARG A 73 -9.90 2.66 -5.90
CA ARG A 73 -10.87 3.69 -6.26
C ARG A 73 -11.72 4.19 -5.08
N PRO A 74 -12.33 3.31 -4.25
CA PRO A 74 -12.97 3.74 -3.00
C PRO A 74 -12.03 4.54 -2.09
N CYS A 75 -10.78 4.10 -1.94
CA CYS A 75 -9.75 4.77 -1.14
C CYS A 75 -9.42 6.18 -1.65
N LEU A 76 -9.22 6.34 -2.96
CA LEU A 76 -8.94 7.65 -3.57
C LEU A 76 -10.13 8.60 -3.38
N GLN A 77 -11.35 8.10 -3.55
CA GLN A 77 -12.57 8.89 -3.39
C GLN A 77 -12.82 9.29 -1.93
N SER A 78 -12.54 8.41 -0.97
CA SER A 78 -12.71 8.72 0.46
C SER A 78 -11.72 9.75 0.99
N HIS A 79 -10.54 9.85 0.36
CA HIS A 79 -9.46 10.75 0.76
C HIS A 79 -9.27 11.95 -0.17
N ALA A 80 -10.12 12.12 -1.18
CA ALA A 80 -10.08 13.28 -2.07
C ALA A 80 -10.27 14.59 -1.28
N THR A 81 -9.54 15.67 -1.54
CA THR A 81 -8.53 15.97 -2.58
C THR A 81 -7.12 15.52 -2.19
N LEU A 82 -6.40 14.82 -3.09
CA LEU A 82 -5.02 14.35 -2.92
C LEU A 82 -4.03 15.11 -3.82
N ASP A 83 -2.91 15.59 -3.26
CA ASP A 83 -1.82 16.22 -4.04
C ASP A 83 -0.78 15.19 -4.56
N LEU A 84 -0.62 14.08 -3.85
CA LEU A 84 0.32 13.00 -4.22
C LEU A 84 -0.21 11.63 -3.79
N VAL A 85 0.01 10.62 -4.63
CA VAL A 85 -0.18 9.21 -4.28
C VAL A 85 1.14 8.48 -4.48
N ILE A 86 1.61 7.81 -3.43
CA ILE A 86 2.78 6.95 -3.44
C ILE A 86 2.28 5.50 -3.40
N ILE A 87 2.60 4.72 -4.42
CA ILE A 87 2.26 3.31 -4.50
C ILE A 87 3.53 2.49 -4.30
N MET A 88 3.53 1.64 -3.27
CA MET A 88 4.59 0.66 -3.02
C MET A 88 3.98 -0.72 -2.84
N LEU A 89 3.90 -1.46 -3.95
CA LEU A 89 3.30 -2.79 -4.06
C LEU A 89 4.13 -3.69 -4.99
N GLY A 90 3.80 -4.98 -5.00
CA GLY A 90 4.42 -5.99 -5.86
C GLY A 90 5.06 -7.15 -5.09
N THR A 91 5.36 -6.97 -3.80
CA THR A 91 5.95 -8.04 -2.96
C THR A 91 5.05 -9.28 -2.92
N ASN A 92 3.75 -9.09 -2.72
CA ASN A 92 2.79 -10.19 -2.57
C ASN A 92 2.42 -10.86 -3.89
N ASP A 93 2.57 -10.16 -5.01
CA ASP A 93 2.37 -10.70 -6.36
C ASP A 93 3.42 -11.78 -6.70
N LEU A 94 4.59 -11.73 -6.05
CA LEU A 94 5.66 -12.72 -6.19
C LEU A 94 5.46 -13.99 -5.36
N LYS A 95 4.37 -14.11 -4.58
CA LYS A 95 4.02 -15.39 -3.95
C LYS A 95 3.86 -16.45 -5.05
N ILE A 96 4.50 -17.60 -4.88
CA ILE A 96 4.49 -18.73 -5.86
C ILE A 96 3.09 -19.07 -6.35
N ARG A 97 2.07 -18.93 -5.49
CA ARG A 97 0.67 -19.19 -5.81
C ARG A 97 0.11 -18.36 -6.98
N PHE A 98 0.67 -17.18 -7.25
CA PHE A 98 0.26 -16.34 -8.38
C PHE A 98 1.08 -16.63 -9.64
N ASN A 99 2.27 -17.21 -9.48
CA ASN A 99 3.17 -17.64 -10.56
C ASN A 99 3.38 -16.57 -11.65
N LYS A 100 3.67 -15.33 -11.22
CA LYS A 100 3.85 -14.18 -12.11
C LYS A 100 5.32 -13.82 -12.29
N PRO A 101 5.78 -13.55 -13.53
CA PRO A 101 7.08 -12.92 -13.74
C PRO A 101 7.05 -11.44 -13.30
N PRO A 102 8.21 -10.82 -13.02
CA PRO A 102 8.30 -9.42 -12.63
C PRO A 102 7.64 -8.44 -13.62
N SER A 103 7.62 -8.76 -14.91
CA SER A 103 6.95 -7.95 -15.94
C SER A 103 5.44 -7.84 -15.72
N GLU A 104 4.79 -8.91 -15.27
CA GLU A 104 3.35 -8.89 -14.95
C GLU A 104 3.07 -8.07 -13.69
N VAL A 105 3.96 -8.11 -12.71
CA VAL A 105 3.87 -7.24 -11.52
C VAL A 105 3.96 -5.77 -11.92
N ALA A 106 4.88 -5.42 -12.83
CA ALA A 106 4.99 -4.06 -13.36
C ALA A 106 3.73 -3.62 -14.12
N MET A 107 3.12 -4.50 -14.92
CA MET A 107 1.84 -4.21 -15.57
C MET A 107 0.69 -4.03 -14.57
N GLY A 108 0.70 -4.80 -13.48
CA GLY A 108 -0.23 -4.63 -12.36
C GLY A 108 -0.11 -3.25 -11.71
N ILE A 109 1.12 -2.75 -11.46
CA ILE A 109 1.35 -1.36 -11.03
C ILE A 109 0.83 -0.37 -12.07
N GLY A 110 1.07 -0.62 -13.36
CA GLY A 110 0.55 0.21 -14.45
C GLY A 110 -0.96 0.37 -14.38
N CYS A 111 -1.70 -0.73 -14.12
CA CYS A 111 -3.15 -0.67 -13.94
C CYS A 111 -3.58 0.27 -12.80
N LEU A 112 -2.84 0.32 -11.68
CA LEU A 112 -3.15 1.21 -10.56
C LEU A 112 -2.89 2.69 -10.87
N VAL A 113 -1.91 2.98 -11.73
CA VAL A 113 -1.58 4.35 -12.12
C VAL A 113 -2.62 4.95 -13.08
N TYR A 114 -3.28 4.10 -13.87
CA TYR A 114 -4.26 4.53 -14.88
C TYR A 114 -5.73 4.42 -14.44
N ASP A 115 -6.00 3.90 -13.23
CA ASP A 115 -7.35 3.85 -12.64
C ASP A 115 -7.75 5.19 -11.97
#